data_AF-A0A3A5VGX7-F1
#
_entry.id   AF-A0A3A5VGX7-F1
#
_cell.length_a   1.000
_cell.length_b   1.000
_cell.length_c   1.000
_cell.angle_alpha   90.00
_cell.angle_beta   90.00
_cell.angle_gamma   90.00
#
_symmetry.space_group_name_H-M   'P 1'
#
loop_
_entity.id
_entity.type
_entity.pdbx_description
1 polymer ?
#
loop_
_entity_poly.entity_id
_entity_poly.type
_entity_poly.pdbx_seq_one_letter_code
_entity_poly.pdbx_strand_id
1 'polypeptide(L)'
;MAEAVSESGDYLDEVVEETPLLFASSGAVLTIEDPHLHPIGRAIAIFLIFVSMLGFLNGLDYASPDDGLVRPDEFVYRLAQTAPEETATFRGTVFDHEGAGLANATVYISWLNTTSNMWVSTENLTEDDGSFEIQRLNPGLVRVDIIA
;
A
#
# COMPACT_ATOMS: atom_id res chain seq x y z
N MET A 1 94.17 -12.89 61.98
CA MET A 1 93.19 -13.89 61.51
C MET A 1 91.82 -13.33 61.82
N ALA A 2 91.14 -12.80 60.82
CA ALA A 2 89.84 -12.16 60.97
C ALA A 2 88.72 -13.16 60.59
N GLU A 3 87.87 -13.43 61.57
CA GLU A 3 86.41 -13.30 61.55
C GLU A 3 85.61 -13.81 60.34
N ALA A 4 84.61 -14.67 60.58
CA ALA A 4 83.20 -14.28 60.48
C ALA A 4 82.27 -15.46 60.84
N VAL A 5 81.33 -15.17 61.74
CA VAL A 5 80.11 -15.94 62.06
C VAL A 5 78.96 -15.35 61.22
N SER A 6 77.91 -16.15 61.00
CA SER A 6 76.56 -15.83 60.47
C SER A 6 76.45 -15.84 58.93
N GLU A 7 75.36 -16.27 58.27
CA GLU A 7 73.96 -16.31 58.67
C GLU A 7 73.23 -17.55 58.15
N SER A 8 72.21 -17.92 58.92
CA SER A 8 71.01 -18.69 58.58
C SER A 8 70.54 -18.54 57.13
N GLY A 9 70.20 -19.68 56.52
CA GLY A 9 69.39 -19.71 55.29
C GLY A 9 68.14 -18.84 55.45
N ASP A 10 67.85 -18.08 54.40
CA ASP A 10 66.80 -17.08 54.33
C ASP A 10 65.42 -17.74 54.50
N TYR A 11 64.66 -17.31 55.52
CA TYR A 11 63.30 -17.79 55.80
C TYR A 11 62.34 -17.62 54.61
N LEU A 12 62.70 -16.74 53.67
CA LEU A 12 61.95 -16.49 52.45
C LEU A 12 62.02 -17.65 51.44
N ASP A 13 63.05 -18.50 51.49
CA ASP A 13 63.16 -19.67 50.61
C ASP A 13 62.18 -20.80 50.99
N GLU A 14 61.69 -20.82 52.24
CA GLU A 14 60.76 -21.85 52.74
C GLU A 14 59.28 -21.49 52.48
N VAL A 15 58.96 -20.22 52.21
CA VAL A 15 57.58 -19.73 51.98
C VAL A 15 57.20 -19.74 50.50
N VAL A 16 58.18 -19.82 49.59
CA VAL A 16 57.93 -19.92 48.15
C VAL A 16 58.05 -21.39 47.74
N GLU A 17 57.06 -22.21 48.10
CA GLU A 17 56.82 -23.43 47.34
C GLU A 17 56.57 -22.99 45.89
N GLU A 18 57.49 -23.32 44.98
CA GLU A 18 57.29 -23.23 43.54
C GLU A 18 56.21 -24.24 43.14
N THR A 19 54.95 -23.97 43.48
CA THR A 19 53.83 -24.56 42.77
C THR A 19 53.96 -24.09 41.33
N PRO A 20 54.20 -24.98 40.34
CA PRO A 20 54.20 -24.57 38.95
C PRO A 20 52.83 -23.96 38.71
N LEU A 21 52.80 -22.67 38.35
CA LEU A 21 51.58 -21.97 37.95
C LEU A 21 51.01 -22.73 36.74
N LEU A 22 50.18 -23.74 37.01
CA LEU A 22 49.41 -24.46 36.01
C LEU A 22 48.32 -23.51 35.56
N PHE A 23 48.66 -22.64 34.61
CA PHE A 23 47.69 -21.87 33.85
C PHE A 23 46.89 -22.86 33.01
N ALA A 24 45.82 -23.42 33.58
CA ALA A 24 44.83 -24.17 32.84
C ALA A 24 44.05 -23.18 31.97
N SER A 25 44.27 -23.19 30.65
CA SER A 25 43.41 -22.43 29.75
C SER A 25 42.03 -23.09 29.75
N SER A 26 41.03 -22.40 30.31
CA SER A 26 39.65 -22.78 30.04
C SER A 26 39.41 -22.46 28.58
N GLY A 27 39.05 -23.43 27.74
CA GLY A 27 38.69 -23.19 26.33
C GLY A 27 37.45 -22.32 26.13
N ALA A 28 37.08 -21.50 27.12
CA ALA A 28 36.02 -20.52 27.09
C ALA A 28 36.36 -19.46 26.04
N VAL A 29 35.59 -19.46 24.96
CA VAL A 29 35.63 -18.44 23.92
C VAL A 29 34.69 -17.32 24.36
N LEU A 30 35.25 -16.15 24.68
CA LEU A 30 34.46 -14.98 25.01
C LEU A 30 33.91 -14.37 23.70
N THR A 31 32.66 -14.68 23.36
CA THR A 31 31.97 -14.06 22.23
C THR A 31 31.43 -12.70 22.65
N ILE A 32 32.03 -11.63 22.15
CA ILE A 32 31.51 -10.27 22.29
C ILE A 32 30.46 -10.10 21.19
N GLU A 33 29.22 -9.80 21.57
CA GLU A 33 28.19 -9.44 20.59
C GLU A 33 28.64 -8.17 19.86
N ASP A 34 28.68 -8.22 18.52
CA ASP A 34 28.91 -7.03 17.72
C ASP A 34 27.58 -6.27 17.60
N PRO A 35 27.42 -5.09 18.25
CA PRO A 35 26.18 -4.32 18.18
C PRO A 35 25.99 -3.67 16.81
N HIS A 36 26.98 -3.72 15.92
CA HIS A 36 26.91 -3.12 14.60
C HIS A 36 26.31 -4.08 13.57
N LEU A 37 25.26 -3.62 12.90
CA LEU A 37 24.73 -4.29 11.73
C LEU A 37 25.83 -4.41 10.66
N HIS A 38 25.99 -5.63 10.14
CA HIS A 38 26.87 -5.88 9.00
C HIS A 38 26.53 -4.90 7.86
N PRO A 39 27.52 -4.30 7.17
CA PRO A 39 27.28 -3.25 6.16
C PRO A 39 26.24 -3.62 5.10
N ILE A 40 26.18 -4.90 4.71
CA ILE A 40 25.18 -5.44 3.79
C ILE A 40 23.77 -5.38 4.39
N GLY A 41 23.61 -5.72 5.67
CA GLY A 41 22.32 -5.65 6.37
C GLY A 41 21.80 -4.21 6.48
N ARG A 42 22.71 -3.25 6.70
CA ARG A 42 22.35 -1.82 6.68
C ARG A 42 21.88 -1.37 5.30
N ALA A 43 22.54 -1.81 4.23
CA ALA A 43 22.13 -1.50 2.86
C ALA A 43 20.73 -2.08 2.54
N ILE A 44 20.46 -3.32 2.93
CA ILE A 44 19.15 -3.96 2.76
C ILE A 44 18.07 -3.22 3.54
N ALA A 45 18.34 -2.82 4.79
CA ALA A 45 17.38 -2.08 5.61
C ALA A 45 17.00 -0.74 4.98
N ILE A 46 17.98 0.01 4.47
CA ILE A 46 17.73 1.26 3.74
C ILE A 46 16.89 0.99 2.50
N PHE A 47 17.25 -0.03 1.71
CA PHE A 47 16.51 -0.39 0.51
C PHE A 47 15.05 -0.77 0.80
N LEU A 48 14.79 -1.57 1.85
CA LEU A 48 13.43 -1.93 2.26
C LEU A 48 12.60 -0.71 2.64
N ILE A 49 13.20 0.26 3.35
CA ILE A 49 12.53 1.52 3.69
C ILE A 49 12.11 2.26 2.42
N PHE A 50 12.99 2.37 1.41
CA PHE A 50 12.64 3.00 0.13
C PHE A 50 11.52 2.27 -0.61
N VAL A 51 11.61 0.94 -0.75
CA VAL A 51 10.58 0.15 -1.43
C VAL A 51 9.23 0.24 -0.71
N SER A 52 9.24 0.21 0.63
CA SER A 52 8.02 0.36 1.43
C SER A 52 7.38 1.74 1.28
N MET A 53 8.19 2.81 1.25
CA MET A 53 7.69 4.16 1.00
C MET A 53 7.08 4.31 -0.39
N LEU A 54 7.71 3.75 -1.44
CA LEU A 54 7.16 3.76 -2.79
C LEU A 54 5.82 3.00 -2.85
N GLY A 55 5.73 1.84 -2.19
CA GLY A 55 4.48 1.10 -2.05
C GLY A 55 3.40 1.89 -1.33
N PHE A 56 3.76 2.59 -0.25
CA PHE A 56 2.84 3.45 0.50
C PHE A 56 2.32 4.63 -0.33
N LEU A 57 3.19 5.32 -1.07
CA LEU A 57 2.80 6.41 -1.95
C LEU A 57 1.87 5.94 -3.08
N ASN A 58 2.15 4.79 -3.67
CA ASN A 58 1.23 4.17 -4.63
C ASN A 58 -0.12 3.84 -3.98
N GLY A 59 -0.12 3.28 -2.77
CA GLY A 59 -1.37 3.00 -2.05
C GLY A 59 -2.19 4.28 -1.76
N LEU A 60 -1.52 5.38 -1.40
CA LEU A 60 -2.15 6.67 -1.18
C LEU A 60 -2.75 7.25 -2.47
N ASP A 61 -2.08 7.07 -3.60
CA ASP A 61 -2.58 7.47 -4.92
C ASP A 61 -3.92 6.79 -5.27
N TYR A 62 -4.00 5.48 -5.05
CA TYR A 62 -5.24 4.72 -5.28
C TYR A 62 -6.36 5.04 -4.27
N ALA A 63 -6.03 5.61 -3.11
CA ALA A 63 -7.03 5.98 -2.11
C ALA A 63 -7.81 7.25 -2.49
N SER A 64 -7.28 8.08 -3.40
CA SER A 64 -7.96 9.25 -3.94
C SER A 64 -8.42 9.01 -5.37
N PRO A 65 -9.68 8.59 -5.60
CA PRO A 65 -10.16 8.26 -6.94
C PRO A 65 -10.20 9.47 -7.90
N ASP A 66 -10.34 10.69 -7.38
CA ASP A 66 -10.56 11.89 -8.19
C ASP A 66 -9.29 12.74 -8.42
N ASP A 67 -8.26 12.59 -7.58
CA ASP A 67 -7.04 13.44 -7.58
C ASP A 67 -5.73 12.62 -7.64
N GLY A 68 -5.83 11.29 -7.75
CA GLY A 68 -4.68 10.41 -7.97
C GLY A 68 -4.11 10.50 -9.39
N LEU A 69 -2.88 10.00 -9.57
CA LEU A 69 -2.30 9.69 -10.87
C LEU A 69 -3.15 8.65 -11.60
N VAL A 70 -3.64 7.64 -10.87
CA VAL A 70 -4.57 6.63 -11.38
C VAL A 70 -6.00 7.10 -11.17
N ARG A 71 -6.68 7.45 -12.27
CA ARG A 71 -8.08 7.94 -12.27
C ARG A 71 -9.00 6.93 -12.97
N PRO A 72 -9.69 6.05 -12.21
CA PRO A 72 -10.43 4.91 -12.77
C PRO A 72 -11.56 5.32 -13.72
N ASP A 73 -12.25 6.40 -13.41
CA ASP A 73 -13.34 6.99 -14.20
C ASP A 73 -12.86 7.41 -15.61
N GLU A 74 -11.69 8.05 -15.71
CA GLU A 74 -11.09 8.41 -17.00
C GLU A 74 -10.76 7.17 -17.82
N PHE A 75 -10.33 6.07 -17.20
CA PHE A 75 -10.09 4.81 -17.92
C PHE A 75 -11.38 4.24 -18.51
N VAL A 76 -12.47 4.24 -17.73
CA VAL A 76 -13.79 3.80 -18.22
C VAL A 76 -14.25 4.68 -19.37
N TYR A 77 -14.10 6.01 -19.25
CA TYR A 77 -14.46 6.93 -20.33
C TYR A 77 -13.63 6.70 -21.60
N ARG A 78 -12.30 6.53 -21.48
CA ARG A 78 -11.44 6.23 -22.64
C ARG A 78 -11.78 4.90 -23.29
N LEU A 79 -12.16 3.90 -22.49
CA LEU A 79 -12.63 2.61 -23.00
C LEU A 79 -13.97 2.74 -23.72
N ALA A 80 -14.86 3.61 -23.23
CA ALA A 80 -16.14 3.89 -23.87
C ALA A 80 -15.97 4.57 -25.24
N GLN A 81 -14.95 5.41 -25.44
CA GLN A 81 -14.70 6.08 -26.72
C GLN A 81 -14.37 5.13 -27.88
N THR A 82 -13.89 3.92 -27.59
CA THR A 82 -13.58 2.91 -28.63
C THR A 82 -14.68 1.87 -28.78
N ALA A 83 -15.73 1.95 -27.96
CA ALA A 83 -16.84 1.02 -28.00
C ALA A 83 -17.77 1.35 -29.21
N PRO A 84 -18.36 0.34 -29.87
CA PRO A 84 -19.28 0.58 -30.97
C PRO A 84 -20.53 1.36 -30.54
N GLU A 85 -21.11 2.12 -31.47
CA GLU A 85 -22.39 2.83 -31.26
C GLU A 85 -23.53 1.84 -30.90
N GLU A 86 -24.55 2.35 -30.19
CA GLU A 86 -25.74 1.59 -29.79
C GLU A 86 -25.48 0.33 -28.94
N THR A 87 -24.33 0.22 -28.27
CA THR A 87 -23.99 -0.93 -27.41
C THR A 87 -24.21 -0.71 -25.93
N ALA A 88 -24.44 0.53 -25.48
CA ALA A 88 -24.66 0.83 -24.07
C ALA A 88 -26.11 0.57 -23.65
N THR A 89 -26.25 0.10 -22.42
CA THR A 89 -27.53 -0.01 -21.71
C THR A 89 -27.43 0.75 -20.41
N PHE A 90 -28.36 1.68 -20.18
CA PHE A 90 -28.46 2.46 -18.96
C PHE A 90 -29.67 1.99 -18.15
N ARG A 91 -29.44 1.55 -16.92
CA ARG A 91 -30.47 1.00 -16.03
C ARG A 91 -30.26 1.48 -14.61
N GLY A 92 -31.33 1.63 -13.87
CA GLY A 92 -31.28 2.08 -12.48
C GLY A 92 -32.64 2.06 -11.82
N THR A 93 -32.68 2.61 -10.61
CA THR A 93 -33.90 2.76 -9.82
C THR A 93 -33.93 4.16 -9.23
N VAL A 94 -35.07 4.83 -9.32
CA VAL A 94 -35.30 6.15 -8.74
C VAL A 94 -36.04 5.97 -7.42
N PHE A 95 -35.53 6.58 -6.37
CA PHE A 95 -36.14 6.56 -5.04
C PHE A 95 -36.58 7.95 -4.63
N ASP A 96 -37.65 8.03 -3.85
CA ASP A 96 -38.05 9.24 -3.15
C ASP A 96 -37.22 9.48 -1.88
N HIS A 97 -37.57 10.54 -1.15
CA HIS A 97 -36.91 10.93 0.10
C HIS A 97 -37.14 9.95 1.27
N GLU A 98 -38.15 9.08 1.18
CA GLU A 98 -38.45 8.04 2.18
C GLU A 98 -37.82 6.68 1.79
N GLY A 99 -37.18 6.61 0.61
CA GLY A 99 -36.56 5.41 0.07
C GLY A 99 -37.52 4.48 -0.67
N ALA A 100 -38.75 4.92 -0.96
CA ALA A 100 -39.70 4.18 -1.77
C ALA A 100 -39.38 4.37 -3.27
N GLY A 101 -39.62 3.34 -4.07
CA GLY A 101 -39.47 3.41 -5.53
C GLY A 101 -40.45 4.42 -6.13
N LEU A 102 -39.94 5.34 -6.93
CA LEU A 102 -40.73 6.43 -7.50
C LEU A 102 -41.22 6.07 -8.89
N ALA A 103 -42.50 5.68 -8.98
CA ALA A 103 -43.15 5.31 -10.23
C ALA A 103 -43.55 6.54 -11.07
N ASN A 104 -43.59 6.37 -12.40
CA ASN A 104 -43.97 7.42 -13.37
C ASN A 104 -43.09 8.68 -13.39
N ALA A 105 -41.89 8.64 -12.81
CA ALA A 105 -40.86 9.64 -13.06
C ALA A 105 -40.25 9.45 -14.47
N THR A 106 -40.05 10.54 -15.19
CA THR A 106 -39.40 10.55 -16.51
C THR A 106 -37.89 10.71 -16.36
N VAL A 107 -37.15 9.71 -16.86
CA VAL A 107 -35.68 9.71 -16.91
C VAL A 107 -35.23 10.14 -18.30
N TYR A 108 -34.63 11.33 -18.38
CA TYR A 108 -33.99 11.84 -19.59
C TYR A 108 -32.51 11.47 -19.58
N ILE A 109 -32.04 10.84 -20.65
CA ILE A 109 -30.61 10.62 -20.88
C ILE A 109 -30.19 11.31 -22.17
N SER A 110 -29.16 12.14 -22.07
CA SER A 110 -28.55 12.84 -23.20
C SER A 110 -27.11 12.40 -23.35
N TRP A 111 -26.67 12.16 -24.59
CA TRP A 111 -25.29 11.79 -24.90
C TRP A 111 -24.79 12.54 -26.13
N LEU A 112 -23.47 12.65 -26.24
CA LEU A 112 -22.84 13.24 -27.42
C LEU A 112 -22.80 12.20 -28.55
N ASN A 113 -23.46 12.48 -29.67
CA ASN A 113 -23.30 11.68 -30.87
C ASN A 113 -21.97 12.05 -31.53
N THR A 114 -21.03 11.10 -31.58
CA THR A 114 -19.68 11.29 -32.13
C THR A 114 -19.65 11.52 -33.64
N THR A 115 -20.66 11.04 -34.36
CA THR A 115 -20.78 11.21 -35.82
C THR A 115 -21.29 12.60 -36.18
N SER A 116 -22.30 13.10 -35.46
CA SER A 116 -22.90 14.42 -35.73
C SER A 116 -22.34 15.57 -34.88
N ASN A 117 -21.54 15.28 -33.84
CA ASN A 117 -21.10 16.23 -32.81
C ASN A 117 -22.26 16.99 -32.15
N MET A 118 -23.45 16.39 -32.10
CA MET A 118 -24.62 16.97 -31.45
C MET A 118 -25.05 16.15 -30.24
N TRP A 119 -25.57 16.83 -29.23
CA TRP A 119 -26.24 16.18 -28.12
C TRP A 119 -27.60 15.64 -28.59
N VAL A 120 -27.80 14.36 -28.38
CA VAL A 120 -29.07 13.66 -28.62
C VAL A 120 -29.60 13.13 -27.30
N SER A 121 -30.92 12.96 -27.19
CA SER A 121 -31.55 12.50 -25.97
C SER A 121 -32.63 11.47 -26.22
N THR A 122 -32.90 10.66 -25.20
CA THR A 122 -34.05 9.76 -25.13
C THR A 122 -34.62 9.78 -23.72
N GLU A 123 -35.85 9.31 -23.58
CA GLU A 123 -36.58 9.31 -22.31
C GLU A 123 -37.20 7.93 -22.05
N ASN A 124 -37.33 7.57 -20.78
CA ASN A 124 -38.13 6.43 -20.34
C ASN A 124 -38.83 6.76 -19.02
N LEU A 125 -40.00 6.16 -18.82
CA LEU A 125 -40.74 6.23 -17.56
C LEU A 125 -40.29 5.11 -16.63
N THR A 126 -40.23 5.42 -15.35
CA THR A 126 -39.98 4.46 -14.29
C THR A 126 -41.20 3.56 -14.04
N GLU A 127 -40.94 2.28 -13.78
CA GLU A 127 -41.95 1.27 -13.42
C GLU A 127 -42.46 1.48 -11.98
N ASP A 128 -43.41 0.64 -11.55
CA ASP A 128 -44.05 0.71 -10.22
C ASP A 128 -43.04 0.62 -9.05
N ASP A 129 -41.90 -0.03 -9.26
CA ASP A 129 -40.81 -0.15 -8.29
C ASP A 129 -39.74 0.95 -8.43
N GLY A 130 -39.96 1.92 -9.31
CA GLY A 130 -39.02 3.00 -9.63
C GLY A 130 -37.91 2.59 -10.61
N SER A 131 -37.90 1.36 -11.12
CA SER A 131 -36.86 0.89 -12.05
C SER A 131 -37.04 1.44 -13.45
N PHE A 132 -35.93 1.56 -14.20
CA PHE A 132 -35.95 1.93 -15.62
C PHE A 132 -34.81 1.23 -16.38
N GLU A 133 -35.01 1.03 -17.68
CA GLU A 133 -33.98 0.52 -18.58
C GLU A 133 -34.06 1.20 -19.96
N ILE A 134 -32.92 1.71 -20.42
CA ILE A 134 -32.76 2.34 -21.74
C ILE A 134 -31.62 1.63 -22.46
N GLN A 135 -31.94 0.99 -23.58
CA GLN A 135 -30.99 0.22 -24.38
C GLN A 135 -30.59 0.98 -25.65
N ARG A 136 -29.54 0.48 -26.31
CA ARG A 136 -29.05 1.02 -27.60
C ARG A 136 -28.58 2.47 -27.52
N LEU A 137 -27.91 2.81 -26.42
CA LEU A 137 -27.25 4.10 -26.24
C LEU A 137 -25.82 4.06 -26.78
N ASN A 138 -25.26 5.21 -27.09
CA ASN A 138 -23.83 5.29 -27.40
C ASN A 138 -23.03 5.38 -26.09
N PRO A 139 -22.01 4.53 -25.90
CA PRO A 139 -21.11 4.63 -24.76
C PRO A 139 -20.39 5.99 -24.74
N GLY A 140 -20.20 6.57 -23.56
CA GLY A 140 -19.45 7.82 -23.40
C GLY A 140 -19.95 8.67 -22.24
N LEU A 141 -19.70 9.97 -22.33
CA LEU A 141 -20.24 10.94 -21.38
C LEU A 141 -21.74 11.12 -21.61
N VAL A 142 -22.50 11.00 -20.53
CA VAL A 142 -23.94 11.16 -20.53
C VAL A 142 -24.35 12.21 -19.50
N ARG A 143 -25.47 12.88 -19.77
CA ARG A 143 -26.18 13.71 -18.83
C ARG A 143 -27.51 13.06 -18.54
N VAL A 144 -27.85 12.95 -17.26
CA VAL A 144 -29.10 12.36 -16.80
C VAL A 144 -29.88 13.43 -16.04
N ASP A 145 -31.12 13.66 -16.45
CA ASP A 145 -32.06 14.54 -15.77
C ASP A 145 -33.32 13.71 -15.43
N ILE A 146 -33.81 13.81 -14.18
CA ILE A 146 -34.98 13.06 -13.71
C ILE A 146 -36.06 14.07 -13.33
N ILE A 147 -37.26 13.88 -13.84
CA ILE A 147 -38.43 14.73 -13.57
C ILE A 147 -39.53 13.84 -13.00
N ALA A 148 -40.02 14.17 -11.81
CA ALA A 148 -41.06 13.45 -11.09
C ALA A 148 -42.21 14.39 -10.69
#